data_AF-A0A7X8BU72-F1
#
_entry.id   AF-A0A7X8BU72-F1
#
_cell.length_a   1.000
_cell.length_b   1.000
_cell.length_c   1.000
_cell.angle_alpha   90.00
_cell.angle_beta   90.00
_cell.angle_gamma   90.00
#
_symmetry.space_group_name_H-M   'P 1'
#
loop_
_entity.id
_entity.type
_entity.pdbx_description
1 polymer ?
#
loop_
_entity_poly.entity_id
_entity_poly.type
_entity_poly.pdbx_seq_one_letter_code
_entity_poly.pdbx_strand_id
1 'polypeptide(L)'
;MKILFFLLFTSLFIFNSGLTFSAILTNDENIGNDFNHKITLFNPRLSPPDSFELGKLDAKSFYHDLSPFTICFTTGFFAPPIGFATALGMSFTKPEIYNLGIPYDKRTNILSKKYMEGYLKTAQKQKAIRSWAGFVTGTVFLVGGLRMFGYTPKFIFSR
;
A
#
# COMPACT_ATOMS: atom_id res chain seq x y z
N MET A 1 1.56 -34.17 -7.92
CA MET A 1 1.17 -33.35 -6.75
C MET A 1 2.30 -32.52 -6.10
N LYS A 2 3.59 -32.62 -6.50
CA LYS A 2 4.70 -31.91 -5.81
C LYS A 2 4.95 -30.45 -6.27
N ILE A 3 4.52 -30.07 -7.48
CA ILE A 3 4.77 -28.72 -8.05
C ILE A 3 3.78 -27.67 -7.52
N LEU A 4 2.56 -28.08 -7.17
CA LEU A 4 1.53 -27.17 -6.64
C LEU A 4 1.87 -26.68 -5.21
N PHE A 5 2.52 -27.53 -4.41
CA PHE A 5 3.00 -27.15 -3.08
C PHE A 5 4.16 -26.15 -3.17
N PHE A 6 5.03 -26.27 -4.18
CA PHE A 6 6.14 -25.35 -4.39
C PHE A 6 5.68 -23.95 -4.81
N LEU A 7 4.61 -23.83 -5.59
CA LEU A 7 4.02 -22.54 -6.00
C LEU A 7 3.20 -21.86 -4.89
N LEU A 8 2.55 -22.64 -4.02
CA LEU A 8 1.93 -22.12 -2.80
C LEU A 8 2.99 -21.69 -1.77
N PHE A 9 4.12 -22.39 -1.70
CA PHE A 9 5.22 -22.00 -0.81
C PHE A 9 5.91 -20.73 -1.31
N THR A 10 6.11 -20.54 -2.62
CA THR A 10 6.70 -19.31 -3.17
C THR A 10 5.75 -18.12 -3.11
N SER A 11 4.43 -18.30 -3.23
CA SER A 11 3.48 -17.18 -3.05
C SER A 11 3.36 -16.76 -1.58
N LEU A 12 3.42 -17.70 -0.63
CA LEU A 12 3.56 -17.39 0.79
C LEU A 12 4.91 -16.73 1.09
N PHE A 13 5.99 -17.13 0.39
CA PHE A 13 7.31 -16.51 0.53
C PHE A 13 7.36 -15.09 -0.03
N ILE A 14 6.62 -14.77 -1.09
CA ILE A 14 6.53 -13.39 -1.64
C ILE A 14 5.69 -12.50 -0.72
N PHE A 15 4.64 -13.03 -0.08
CA PHE A 15 3.88 -12.29 0.93
C PHE A 15 4.69 -12.06 2.23
N ASN A 16 5.47 -13.06 2.65
CA ASN A 16 6.42 -12.89 3.76
C ASN A 16 7.59 -11.98 3.40
N SER A 17 8.11 -12.01 2.17
CA SER A 17 9.21 -11.11 1.76
C SER A 17 8.76 -9.67 1.48
N GLY A 18 7.49 -9.40 1.20
CA GLY A 18 6.92 -8.05 1.24
C GLY A 18 6.79 -7.50 2.66
N LEU A 19 6.40 -8.35 3.62
CA LEU A 19 6.36 -8.00 5.04
C LEU A 19 7.75 -7.93 5.68
N THR A 20 8.71 -8.78 5.27
CA THR A 20 10.10 -8.69 5.72
C THR A 20 10.92 -7.67 4.96
N PHE A 21 10.54 -7.18 3.76
CA PHE A 21 11.19 -5.96 3.24
C PHE A 21 10.82 -4.72 4.06
N SER A 22 9.69 -4.76 4.78
CA SER A 22 9.36 -3.77 5.81
C SER A 22 10.07 -4.03 7.15
N ALA A 23 10.43 -5.28 7.47
CA ALA A 23 11.13 -5.66 8.70
C ALA A 23 12.68 -5.69 8.58
N ILE A 24 13.23 -5.82 7.38
CA ILE A 24 14.68 -5.85 7.09
C ILE A 24 15.23 -4.42 6.92
N LEU A 25 14.37 -3.43 6.66
CA LEU A 25 14.70 -2.02 6.91
C LEU A 25 14.69 -1.66 8.41
N THR A 26 14.44 -2.62 9.31
CA THR A 26 14.40 -2.42 10.76
C THR A 26 15.42 -3.26 11.55
N ASN A 27 16.19 -4.15 10.92
CA ASN A 27 17.23 -4.95 11.58
C ASN A 27 18.62 -4.65 11.01
N ASP A 28 19.09 -3.42 11.24
CA ASP A 28 20.52 -3.19 11.41
C ASP A 28 20.80 -3.35 12.91
N GLU A 29 21.20 -4.57 13.30
CA GLU A 29 21.40 -5.04 14.68
C GLU A 29 22.65 -4.44 15.35
N ASN A 30 22.79 -3.12 15.28
CA ASN A 30 23.81 -2.38 16.05
C ASN A 30 23.23 -1.20 16.84
N ILE A 31 21.92 -1.14 17.04
CA ILE A 31 21.26 -0.12 17.86
C ILE A 31 20.68 -0.74 19.13
N GLY A 32 21.35 -1.75 19.67
CA GLY A 32 21.05 -2.30 21.00
C GLY A 32 22.08 -1.80 21.98
N ASN A 33 21.91 -0.57 22.51
CA ASN A 33 22.34 -0.14 23.86
C ASN A 33 22.16 1.36 24.17
N ASP A 34 21.52 2.18 23.33
CA ASP A 34 21.36 3.63 23.61
C ASP A 34 19.91 4.11 23.69
N PHE A 35 19.01 3.24 24.16
CA PHE A 35 17.56 3.50 24.29
C PHE A 35 17.16 4.49 25.40
N ASN A 36 18.11 5.27 25.94
CA ASN A 36 17.79 6.39 26.85
C ASN A 36 17.96 7.77 26.20
N HIS A 37 18.42 7.83 24.95
CA HIS A 37 18.28 9.03 24.16
C HIS A 37 16.91 9.03 23.48
N LYS A 38 15.98 9.75 24.11
CA LYS A 38 14.91 10.50 23.43
C LYS A 38 15.47 10.93 22.07
N ILE A 39 15.08 10.24 20.99
CA ILE A 39 15.53 10.56 19.62
C ILE A 39 14.93 11.91 19.29
N THR A 40 15.65 12.92 19.75
CA THR A 40 15.40 14.31 19.48
C THR A 40 16.13 14.52 18.17
N LEU A 41 15.55 14.05 17.06
CA LEU A 41 16.00 14.34 15.69
C LEU A 41 15.84 15.84 15.33
N PHE A 42 15.84 16.72 16.34
CA PHE A 42 16.15 18.12 16.16
C PHE A 42 17.67 18.23 16.12
N ASN A 43 18.23 18.06 14.92
CA ASN A 43 19.49 18.70 14.61
C ASN A 43 19.14 20.16 14.27
N PRO A 44 19.35 21.14 15.18
CA PRO A 44 18.94 22.53 14.95
C PRO A 44 19.71 23.23 13.83
N ARG A 45 20.65 22.52 13.17
CA ARG A 45 21.40 23.02 12.00
C ARG A 45 20.82 22.57 10.66
N LEU A 46 19.86 21.66 10.63
CA LEU A 46 19.09 21.39 9.40
C LEU A 46 17.97 22.43 9.32
N SER A 47 17.97 23.21 8.25
CA SER A 47 16.83 24.05 7.88
C SER A 47 15.54 23.23 8.00
N PRO A 48 14.45 23.81 8.55
CA PRO A 48 13.19 23.09 8.70
C PRO A 48 12.83 22.41 7.38
N PRO A 49 12.41 21.13 7.40
CA PRO A 49 12.10 20.41 6.18
C PRO A 49 11.08 21.21 5.38
N ASP A 50 11.27 21.27 4.05
CA ASP A 50 10.30 21.94 3.19
C ASP A 50 8.92 21.38 3.51
N SER A 51 7.97 22.29 3.73
CA SER A 51 6.56 21.98 3.95
C SER A 51 6.02 20.89 3.02
N PHE A 52 6.47 20.85 1.77
CA PHE A 52 6.14 19.81 0.81
C PHE A 52 6.65 18.42 1.20
N GLU A 53 7.93 18.30 1.60
CA GLU A 53 8.51 17.03 2.04
C GLU A 53 7.91 16.56 3.38
N LEU A 54 7.61 17.50 4.29
CA LEU A 54 6.87 17.20 5.51
C LEU A 54 5.50 16.58 5.19
N GLY A 55 4.77 17.15 4.23
CA GLY A 55 3.50 16.59 3.76
C GLY A 55 3.63 15.19 3.18
N LYS A 56 4.71 14.90 2.44
CA LYS A 56 4.98 13.56 1.90
C LYS A 56 5.27 12.53 3.00
N LEU A 57 6.06 12.91 4.00
CA LEU A 57 6.40 12.03 5.13
C LEU A 57 5.17 11.73 5.98
N ASP A 58 4.34 12.74 6.23
CA ASP A 58 3.10 12.57 6.97
C ASP A 58 2.10 11.70 6.21
N ALA A 59 1.96 11.87 4.90
CA ALA A 59 1.13 10.97 4.10
C ALA A 59 1.61 9.52 4.15
N LYS A 60 2.92 9.25 4.23
CA LYS A 60 3.44 7.88 4.43
C LYS A 60 3.07 7.31 5.79
N SER A 61 3.05 8.15 6.81
CA SER A 61 2.90 7.75 8.21
C SER A 61 1.45 7.68 8.67
N PHE A 62 0.54 8.40 8.01
CA PHE A 62 -0.84 8.55 8.47
C PHE A 62 -1.90 8.18 7.43
N TYR A 63 -1.55 8.07 6.14
CA TYR A 63 -2.53 7.66 5.13
C TYR A 63 -2.77 6.13 5.20
N HIS A 64 -3.70 5.73 6.05
CA HIS A 64 -4.06 4.32 6.29
C HIS A 64 -5.47 3.95 5.83
N ASP A 65 -5.92 4.52 4.71
CA ASP A 65 -7.20 4.13 4.15
C ASP A 65 -7.18 2.66 3.64
N LEU A 66 -7.86 1.77 4.35
CA LEU A 66 -8.03 0.35 4.02
C LEU A 66 -9.14 0.12 2.97
N SER A 67 -9.96 1.14 2.68
CA SER A 67 -11.08 1.03 1.75
C SER A 67 -10.68 0.66 0.31
N PRO A 68 -9.59 1.21 -0.29
CA PRO A 68 -9.31 0.96 -1.71
C PRO A 68 -8.87 -0.48 -1.96
N PHE A 69 -8.10 -1.06 -1.03
CA PHE A 69 -7.67 -2.45 -1.11
C PHE A 69 -8.87 -3.40 -1.05
N THR A 70 -9.72 -3.25 -0.03
CA THR A 70 -10.85 -4.16 0.21
C THR A 70 -11.84 -4.14 -0.94
N ILE A 71 -12.16 -2.96 -1.48
CA ILE A 71 -13.10 -2.83 -2.60
C ILE A 71 -12.52 -3.45 -3.88
N CYS A 72 -11.24 -3.20 -4.19
CA CYS A 72 -10.60 -3.78 -5.36
C CYS A 72 -10.38 -5.29 -5.21
N PHE A 73 -10.15 -5.78 -3.99
CA PHE A 73 -10.06 -7.20 -3.67
C PHE A 73 -11.39 -7.91 -3.92
N THR A 74 -12.48 -7.42 -3.33
CA THR A 74 -13.79 -8.07 -3.48
C THR A 74 -14.27 -8.04 -4.92
N THR A 75 -14.15 -6.90 -5.61
CA THR A 75 -14.51 -6.78 -7.03
C THR A 75 -13.63 -7.65 -7.92
N GLY A 76 -12.31 -7.72 -7.67
CA GLY A 76 -11.40 -8.63 -8.39
C GLY A 76 -11.68 -10.11 -8.13
N PHE A 77 -12.10 -10.46 -6.92
CA PHE A 77 -12.46 -11.83 -6.54
C PHE A 77 -13.76 -12.31 -7.20
N PHE A 78 -14.81 -11.48 -7.22
CA PHE A 78 -16.10 -11.89 -7.79
C PHE A 78 -16.20 -11.68 -9.30
N ALA A 79 -15.57 -10.63 -9.83
CA ALA A 79 -15.69 -10.25 -11.24
C ALA A 79 -14.43 -9.48 -11.72
N PRO A 80 -13.37 -10.18 -12.18
CA PRO A 80 -12.11 -9.54 -12.57
C PRO A 80 -12.23 -8.36 -13.54
N PRO A 81 -13.11 -8.37 -14.58
CA PRO A 81 -13.30 -7.19 -15.44
C PRO A 81 -13.81 -5.96 -14.67
N ILE A 82 -14.74 -6.16 -13.71
CA ILE A 82 -15.26 -5.10 -12.85
C ILE A 82 -14.18 -4.65 -11.85
N GLY A 83 -13.42 -5.60 -11.29
CA GLY A 83 -12.29 -5.30 -10.42
C GLY A 83 -11.21 -4.45 -11.11
N PHE A 84 -10.92 -4.73 -12.38
CA PHE A 84 -9.98 -3.94 -13.18
C PHE A 84 -10.48 -2.50 -13.39
N ALA A 85 -11.75 -2.33 -13.80
CA ALA A 85 -12.36 -1.01 -13.94
C ALA A 85 -12.38 -0.24 -12.61
N THR A 86 -12.62 -0.94 -11.50
CA THR A 86 -12.63 -0.37 -10.15
C THR A 86 -11.23 0.11 -9.75
N ALA A 87 -10.19 -0.71 -9.96
CA ALA A 87 -8.81 -0.34 -9.68
C ALA A 87 -8.34 0.85 -10.52
N LEU A 88 -8.71 0.90 -11.79
CA LEU A 88 -8.46 2.06 -12.65
C LEU A 88 -9.15 3.31 -12.12
N GLY A 89 -10.46 3.26 -11.89
CA GLY A 89 -11.24 4.38 -11.37
C GLY A 89 -10.63 4.94 -10.08
N MET A 90 -10.37 4.07 -9.10
CA MET A 90 -9.80 4.47 -7.83
C MET A 90 -8.37 5.05 -7.92
N SER A 91 -7.59 4.62 -8.92
CA SER A 91 -6.23 5.14 -9.14
C SER A 91 -6.23 6.57 -9.69
N PHE A 92 -7.24 6.93 -10.49
CA PHE A 92 -7.38 8.28 -11.06
C PHE A 92 -8.14 9.24 -10.15
N THR A 93 -9.03 8.74 -9.29
CA THR A 93 -9.76 9.60 -8.35
C THR A 93 -8.84 10.12 -7.25
N LYS A 94 -8.68 11.46 -7.21
CA LYS A 94 -7.91 12.14 -6.15
C LYS A 94 -8.50 11.85 -4.76
N PRO A 95 -7.66 11.68 -3.73
CA PRO A 95 -8.14 11.51 -2.36
C PRO A 95 -8.77 12.82 -1.86
N GLU A 96 -9.94 12.72 -1.23
CA GLU A 96 -10.67 13.85 -0.67
C GLU A 96 -10.18 14.20 0.73
N ILE A 97 -10.31 15.48 1.12
CA ILE A 97 -9.74 16.02 2.37
C ILE A 97 -10.23 15.26 3.60
N TYR A 98 -11.51 14.87 3.64
CA TYR A 98 -12.10 14.14 4.76
C TYR A 98 -11.52 12.72 4.92
N ASN A 99 -10.91 12.16 3.87
CA ASN A 99 -10.35 10.81 3.86
C ASN A 99 -8.81 10.79 3.90
N LEU A 100 -8.20 11.93 4.23
CA LEU A 100 -6.73 12.01 4.31
C LEU A 100 -6.16 11.37 5.57
N GLY A 101 -6.98 11.15 6.61
CA GLY A 101 -6.51 10.54 7.87
C GLY A 101 -5.53 11.42 8.66
N ILE A 102 -5.52 12.74 8.43
CA ILE A 102 -4.60 13.68 9.08
C ILE A 102 -4.99 13.81 10.56
N PRO A 103 -4.06 13.57 11.51
CA PRO A 103 -4.36 13.68 12.93
C PRO A 103 -4.64 15.14 13.32
N TYR A 104 -5.43 15.34 14.38
CA TYR A 104 -5.98 16.66 14.75
C TYR A 104 -4.90 17.71 15.03
N ASP A 105 -3.80 17.30 15.64
CA ASP A 105 -2.62 18.11 15.96
C ASP A 105 -1.91 18.67 14.71
N LYS A 106 -2.06 18.02 13.55
CA LYS A 106 -1.44 18.41 12.28
C LYS A 106 -2.36 19.16 11.32
N ARG A 107 -3.62 19.40 11.70
CA ARG A 107 -4.60 20.07 10.82
C ARG A 107 -4.25 21.51 10.50
N THR A 108 -3.49 22.18 11.37
CA THR A 108 -2.98 23.55 11.11
C THR A 108 -2.07 23.60 9.89
N ASN A 109 -1.35 22.51 9.58
CA ASN A 109 -0.49 22.42 8.40
C ASN A 109 -1.27 22.29 7.08
N ILE A 110 -2.55 21.90 7.11
CA ILE A 110 -3.43 21.81 5.92
C ILE A 110 -3.58 23.19 5.25
N LEU A 111 -3.44 24.27 6.02
CA LEU A 111 -3.49 25.64 5.50
C LEU A 111 -2.32 25.96 4.56
N SER A 112 -1.21 25.23 4.65
CA SER A 112 -0.09 25.38 3.72
C SER A 112 -0.36 24.62 2.43
N LYS A 113 -0.52 25.36 1.32
CA LYS A 113 -0.72 24.78 -0.02
C LYS A 113 0.39 23.78 -0.39
N LYS A 114 1.65 24.10 -0.08
CA LYS A 114 2.81 23.23 -0.36
C LYS A 114 2.77 21.93 0.43
N TYR A 115 2.44 22.00 1.72
CA TYR A 115 2.25 20.81 2.55
C TYR A 115 1.15 19.93 1.96
N MET A 116 0.04 20.55 1.57
CA MET A 116 -1.12 19.81 1.11
C MET A 116 -0.90 19.12 -0.23
N GLU A 117 -0.15 19.76 -1.12
CA GLU A 117 0.27 19.18 -2.40
C GLU A 117 1.16 17.94 -2.21
N GLY A 118 2.15 18.02 -1.32
CA GLY A 118 3.05 16.90 -1.02
C GLY A 118 2.32 15.70 -0.43
N TYR A 119 1.38 15.97 0.47
CA TYR A 119 0.54 14.95 1.08
C TYR A 119 -0.37 14.28 0.06
N LEU A 120 -1.12 15.06 -0.73
CA LEU A 120 -2.07 14.54 -1.72
C LEU A 120 -1.39 13.69 -2.79
N LYS A 121 -0.22 14.14 -3.28
CA LYS A 121 0.56 13.38 -4.27
C LYS A 121 0.98 12.02 -3.73
N THR A 122 1.37 11.95 -2.47
CA THR A 122 1.80 10.71 -1.82
C THR A 122 0.61 9.82 -1.47
N ALA A 123 -0.48 10.39 -0.96
CA ALA A 123 -1.72 9.68 -0.66
C ALA A 123 -2.33 9.07 -1.94
N GLN A 124 -2.34 9.80 -3.05
CA GLN A 124 -2.82 9.29 -4.34
C GLN A 124 -1.96 8.11 -4.82
N LYS A 125 -0.63 8.20 -4.70
CA LYS A 125 0.27 7.10 -5.04
C LYS A 125 -0.03 5.85 -4.20
N GLN A 126 -0.20 6.02 -2.89
CA GLN A 126 -0.52 4.90 -2.00
C GLN A 126 -1.90 4.30 -2.30
N LYS A 127 -2.91 5.13 -2.55
CA LYS A 127 -4.24 4.70 -2.97
C LYS A 127 -4.17 3.83 -4.22
N ALA A 128 -3.48 4.31 -5.27
CA ALA A 128 -3.29 3.54 -6.49
C ALA A 128 -2.60 2.20 -6.24
N ILE A 129 -1.51 2.18 -5.48
CA ILE A 129 -0.80 0.94 -5.13
C ILE A 129 -1.75 -0.04 -4.41
N ARG A 130 -2.53 0.43 -3.44
CA ARG A 130 -3.47 -0.41 -2.68
C ARG A 130 -4.62 -0.93 -3.55
N SER A 131 -5.17 -0.11 -4.44
CA SER A 131 -6.21 -0.52 -5.38
C SER A 131 -5.71 -1.64 -6.31
N TRP A 132 -4.54 -1.47 -6.91
CA TRP A 132 -3.94 -2.49 -7.77
C TRP A 132 -3.57 -3.76 -7.00
N ALA A 133 -3.00 -3.62 -5.79
CA ALA A 133 -2.71 -4.76 -4.93
C ALA A 133 -3.97 -5.55 -4.58
N GLY A 134 -5.07 -4.86 -4.25
CA GLY A 134 -6.37 -5.47 -3.99
C GLY A 134 -6.87 -6.25 -5.21
N PHE A 135 -6.93 -5.60 -6.38
CA PHE A 135 -7.38 -6.23 -7.62
C PHE A 135 -6.58 -7.48 -7.99
N VAL A 136 -5.24 -7.39 -7.98
CA VAL A 136 -4.36 -8.51 -8.31
C VAL A 136 -4.57 -9.65 -7.31
N THR A 137 -4.62 -9.34 -6.01
CA THR A 137 -4.83 -10.34 -4.97
C THR A 137 -6.18 -11.04 -5.12
N GLY A 138 -7.26 -10.29 -5.31
CA GLY A 138 -8.61 -10.85 -5.51
C GLY A 138 -8.69 -11.74 -6.75
N THR A 139 -8.11 -11.30 -7.86
CA THR A 139 -8.08 -12.07 -9.12
C THR A 139 -7.28 -13.36 -8.98
N VAL A 140 -6.11 -13.30 -8.31
CA VAL A 140 -5.29 -14.49 -8.05
C VAL A 140 -6.03 -15.47 -7.15
N PHE A 141 -6.74 -15.00 -6.13
CA PHE A 141 -7.58 -15.84 -5.27
C PHE A 141 -8.68 -16.55 -6.06
N LEU A 142 -9.36 -15.84 -6.96
CA LEU A 142 -10.38 -16.45 -7.83
C LEU A 142 -9.75 -17.52 -8.75
N VAL A 143 -8.70 -17.16 -9.50
CA VAL A 143 -8.07 -18.07 -10.47
C VAL A 143 -7.44 -19.29 -9.76
N GLY A 144 -6.78 -19.05 -8.62
CA GLY A 144 -6.22 -20.11 -7.78
C GLY A 144 -7.29 -21.02 -7.21
N GLY A 145 -8.38 -20.44 -6.68
CA GLY A 145 -9.54 -21.19 -6.19
C GLY A 145 -10.19 -22.05 -7.27
N LEU A 146 -10.50 -21.47 -8.43
CA LEU A 146 -11.06 -22.21 -9.57
C LEU A 146 -10.20 -23.41 -9.98
N ARG A 147 -8.88 -23.22 -10.04
CA ARG A 147 -7.94 -24.31 -10.34
C ARG A 147 -7.96 -25.43 -9.30
N MET A 148 -8.12 -25.11 -8.01
CA MET A 148 -8.25 -26.12 -6.95
C MET A 148 -9.51 -26.98 -7.10
N PHE A 149 -10.60 -26.40 -7.62
CA PHE A 149 -11.84 -27.13 -7.91
C PHE A 149 -11.84 -27.82 -9.30
N GLY A 150 -10.69 -27.89 -9.97
CA GLY A 150 -10.58 -28.55 -11.28
C GLY A 150 -11.11 -27.73 -12.45
N TYR A 151 -11.52 -26.48 -12.22
CA TYR A 151 -11.84 -25.55 -13.30
C TYR A 151 -10.55 -24.94 -13.85
N THR A 152 -10.18 -25.35 -15.06
CA THR A 152 -9.10 -24.70 -15.81
C THR A 152 -9.73 -23.57 -16.63
N PRO A 153 -9.63 -22.30 -16.22
CA PRO A 153 -10.14 -21.20 -17.02
C PRO A 153 -9.53 -21.24 -18.42
N LYS A 154 -10.36 -21.45 -19.45
CA LYS A 154 -9.98 -21.28 -20.87
C LYS A 154 -9.87 -19.79 -21.23
N PHE A 155 -9.20 -19.00 -20.40
CA PHE A 155 -8.91 -17.62 -20.75
C PHE A 155 -7.55 -17.60 -21.48
N ILE A 156 -7.64 -17.45 -22.80
CA ILE A 156 -6.63 -16.77 -23.63
C ILE A 156 -5.29 -17.52 -23.76
N PHE A 157 -5.28 -18.75 -24.30
CA PHE A 157 -4.11 -19.27 -25.04
C PHE A 157 -4.50 -20.33 -26.10
N SER A 158 -5.72 -20.24 -26.68
CA SER A 158 -5.94 -20.88 -27.99
C SER A 158 -5.42 -19.93 -29.07
N ARG A 159 -4.13 -19.99 -29.33
CA ARG A 159 -3.61 -19.71 -30.67
C ARG A 159 -3.51 -21.03 -31.40
#